data_AF-A0A535ACK2-F1
#
_entry.id   AF-A0A535ACK2-F1
#
_cell.length_a   1.000
_cell.length_b   1.000
_cell.length_c   1.000
_cell.angle_alpha   90.00
_cell.angle_beta   90.00
_cell.angle_gamma   90.00
#
_symmetry.space_group_name_H-M   'P 1'
#
loop_
_entity.id
_entity.type
_entity.pdbx_description
1 polymer ?
#
loop_
_entity_poly.entity_id
_entity_poly.type
_entity_poly.pdbx_seq_one_letter_code
_entity_poly.pdbx_strand_id
1 'polypeptide(L)'
;KLREEQAELEAAVAAGDRTAAAQELGDVLLTLTSIARHLDVPAEMALRDATDRFVGRARRAANVAATRGTALADLAEDERERLWALAKDGD
;
A
#
# COMPACT_ATOMS: atom_id res chain seq x y z
N LYS A 1 -6.22 3.32 -19.88
CA LYS A 1 -4.89 3.35 -19.24
C LYS A 1 -4.89 2.84 -17.80
N LEU A 2 -5.08 3.59 -16.70
CA LEU A 2 -4.90 2.93 -15.38
C LEU A 2 -5.73 1.66 -15.15
N ARG A 3 -7.03 1.69 -15.50
CA ARG A 3 -7.89 0.50 -15.41
C ARG A 3 -7.53 -0.62 -16.40
N GLU A 4 -6.87 -0.27 -17.49
CA GLU A 4 -6.45 -1.17 -18.57
C GLU A 4 -5.19 -1.93 -18.13
N GLU A 5 -4.11 -1.22 -17.74
CA GLU A 5 -2.91 -1.88 -17.22
C GLU A 5 -3.20 -2.68 -15.95
N GLN A 6 -4.14 -2.23 -15.11
CA GLN A 6 -4.58 -3.01 -13.94
C GLN A 6 -5.22 -4.34 -14.36
N ALA A 7 -6.08 -4.34 -15.38
CA ALA A 7 -6.72 -5.55 -15.87
C ALA A 7 -5.71 -6.51 -16.52
N GLU A 8 -4.70 -5.99 -17.23
CA GLU A 8 -3.61 -6.77 -17.82
C GLU A 8 -2.73 -7.40 -16.73
N LEU A 9 -2.37 -6.65 -15.68
CA LEU A 9 -1.66 -7.17 -14.52
C LEU A 9 -2.45 -8.28 -13.80
N GLU A 10 -3.75 -8.07 -13.56
CA GLU A 10 -4.62 -9.07 -12.93
C GLU A 10 -4.68 -10.35 -13.77
N ALA A 11 -4.79 -10.23 -15.10
CA ALA A 11 -4.79 -11.38 -16.01
C ALA A 11 -3.45 -12.14 -15.99
N ALA A 12 -2.32 -11.43 -16.03
CA ALA A 12 -0.99 -12.04 -15.98
C ALA A 12 -0.74 -12.78 -14.65
N VAL A 13 -1.17 -12.19 -13.52
CA VAL A 13 -1.11 -12.83 -12.20
C VAL A 13 -1.99 -14.08 -12.16
N ALA A 14 -3.22 -14.01 -12.67
CA ALA A 14 -4.14 -15.15 -12.70
C ALA A 14 -3.63 -16.30 -13.57
N ALA A 15 -2.89 -15.99 -14.64
CA ALA A 15 -2.23 -16.97 -15.50
C ALA A 15 -0.96 -17.59 -14.89
N GLY A 16 -0.46 -17.04 -13.77
CA GLY A 16 0.81 -17.47 -13.16
C GLY A 16 2.04 -17.07 -13.96
N ASP A 17 1.91 -16.20 -14.96
CA ASP A 17 3.02 -15.72 -15.77
C ASP A 17 3.76 -14.59 -15.05
N ARG A 18 4.86 -14.96 -14.39
CA ARG A 18 5.69 -14.02 -13.63
C ARG A 18 6.39 -12.99 -14.50
N THR A 19 6.70 -13.33 -15.76
CA THR A 19 7.37 -12.42 -16.69
C THR A 19 6.39 -11.35 -17.14
N ALA A 20 5.22 -11.76 -17.60
CA ALA A 20 4.15 -10.85 -17.97
C ALA A 20 3.74 -9.99 -16.77
N ALA A 21 3.52 -10.58 -15.60
CA ALA A 21 3.14 -9.81 -14.40
C ALA A 21 4.16 -8.74 -14.02
N ALA A 22 5.46 -8.99 -14.23
CA ALA A 22 6.50 -7.98 -14.00
C ALA A 22 6.47 -6.85 -15.03
N GLN A 23 6.16 -7.16 -16.29
CA GLN A 23 5.98 -6.16 -17.34
C GLN A 23 4.77 -5.28 -17.06
N GLU A 24 3.60 -5.88 -16.83
CA GLU A 24 2.35 -5.15 -16.57
C GLU A 24 2.43 -4.31 -15.28
N LEU A 25 3.14 -4.80 -14.26
CA LEU A 25 3.42 -4.00 -13.05
C LEU A 25 4.20 -2.72 -13.40
N GLY A 26 5.16 -2.81 -14.32
CA GLY A 26 5.89 -1.65 -14.84
C GLY A 26 4.96 -0.65 -15.53
N ASP A 27 4.02 -1.12 -16.33
CA ASP A 27 3.07 -0.27 -17.05
C ASP A 27 2.06 0.42 -16.11
N VAL A 28 1.62 -0.27 -15.06
CA VAL A 28 0.84 0.34 -13.96
C VAL A 28 1.64 1.47 -13.30
N LEU A 29 2.90 1.22 -12.93
CA LEU A 29 3.75 2.23 -12.29
C LEU A 29 4.00 3.44 -13.21
N LEU A 30 4.28 3.21 -14.49
CA LEU A 30 4.44 4.27 -15.49
C LEU A 30 3.15 5.07 -15.65
N THR A 31 2.00 4.41 -15.69
CA THR A 31 0.69 5.07 -15.76
C THR A 31 0.42 5.94 -14.54
N LEU A 32 0.74 5.47 -13.33
CA LEU A 32 0.61 6.26 -12.11
C LEU A 32 1.52 7.49 -12.11
N THR A 33 2.78 7.36 -12.56
CA THR A 33 3.68 8.53 -12.69
C THR A 33 3.20 9.53 -13.74
N SER A 34 2.60 9.06 -14.84
CA SER A 34 1.98 9.93 -15.86
C SER A 34 0.76 10.68 -15.31
N ILE A 35 -0.08 10.01 -14.49
CA ILE A 35 -1.20 10.66 -13.79
C ILE A 35 -0.66 11.75 -12.86
N ALA A 36 0.38 11.46 -12.06
CA ALA A 36 0.99 12.46 -11.18
C ALA A 36 1.49 13.69 -11.95
N ARG A 37 2.13 13.50 -13.12
CA ARG A 37 2.51 14.59 -14.02
C ARG A 37 1.32 15.42 -14.49
N HIS A 38 0.19 14.79 -14.83
CA HIS A 38 -1.03 15.51 -15.23
C HIS A 38 -1.70 16.30 -14.10
N LEU A 39 -1.45 15.89 -12.85
CA LEU A 39 -1.93 16.55 -11.65
C LEU A 39 -0.97 17.63 -11.12
N ASP A 40 0.17 17.85 -11.79
CA ASP A 40 1.27 18.71 -11.31
C ASP A 40 1.78 18.30 -9.90
N VAL A 41 1.79 16.99 -9.64
CA VAL A 41 2.25 16.40 -8.37
C VAL A 41 3.54 15.62 -8.61
N PRO A 42 4.61 15.85 -7.82
CA PRO A 42 5.80 15.01 -7.88
C PRO A 42 5.49 13.60 -7.36
N ALA A 43 5.50 12.61 -8.26
CA ALA A 43 5.12 11.22 -7.94
C ALA A 43 5.94 10.63 -6.78
N GLU A 44 7.24 10.88 -6.75
CA GLU A 44 8.14 10.42 -5.69
C GLU A 44 7.75 10.98 -4.32
N MET A 45 7.45 12.28 -4.25
CA MET A 45 7.03 12.92 -3.00
C MET A 45 5.68 12.39 -2.54
N ALA A 46 4.71 12.24 -3.45
CA ALA A 46 3.41 11.67 -3.12
C ALA A 46 3.53 10.23 -2.55
N LEU A 47 4.41 9.41 -3.14
CA LEU A 47 4.68 8.06 -2.65
C LEU A 47 5.38 8.08 -1.29
N ARG A 48 6.35 8.98 -1.11
CA ARG A 48 7.05 9.17 0.17
C ARG A 48 6.09 9.55 1.28
N ASP A 49 5.23 10.54 1.07
CA ASP A 49 4.25 10.98 2.05
C ASP A 49 3.24 9.87 2.39
N ALA A 50 2.81 9.10 1.39
CA ALA A 50 1.95 7.93 1.61
C ALA A 50 2.64 6.85 2.44
N THR A 51 3.93 6.61 2.19
CA THR A 51 4.76 5.66 2.95
C THR A 51 4.95 6.13 4.39
N ASP A 52 5.22 7.42 4.61
CA ASP A 52 5.38 7.98 5.95
C ASP A 52 4.09 7.87 6.77
N ARG A 53 2.91 8.13 6.16
CA ARG A 53 1.61 7.87 6.80
C ARG A 53 1.42 6.39 7.15
N PHE A 54 1.76 5.49 6.24
CA PHE A 54 1.68 4.04 6.48
C PHE A 54 2.55 3.59 7.65
N VAL A 55 3.81 4.03 7.68
CA VAL A 55 4.77 3.74 8.77
C VAL A 55 4.28 4.36 10.09
N GLY A 56 3.76 5.59 10.05
CA GLY A 56 3.16 6.26 11.21
C GLY A 56 2.01 5.44 11.81
N ARG A 57 1.09 4.95 10.97
CA ARG A 57 -0.02 4.07 11.40
C ARG A 57 0.49 2.78 12.04
N ALA A 58 1.47 2.12 11.40
CA ALA A 58 2.05 0.89 11.92
C ALA A 58 2.71 1.09 13.29
N ARG A 59 3.43 2.21 13.48
CA ARG A 59 4.02 2.59 14.77
C ARG A 59 2.95 2.86 15.83
N ARG A 60 1.87 3.57 15.51
CA ARG A 60 0.76 3.80 16.45
C ARG A 60 0.11 2.48 16.87
N ALA A 61 -0.22 1.60 15.92
CA ALA A 61 -0.77 0.28 16.21
C ALA A 61 0.18 -0.55 17.09
N ALA A 62 1.48 -0.52 16.81
CA ALA A 62 2.50 -1.21 17.60
C ALA A 62 2.62 -0.65 19.03
N ASN A 63 2.54 0.67 19.19
CA ASN A 63 2.56 1.30 20.52
C ASN A 63 1.33 0.87 21.35
N VAL A 64 0.14 0.81 20.74
CA VAL A 64 -1.06 0.34 21.43
C VAL A 64 -0.92 -1.12 21.86
N ALA A 65 -0.42 -2.00 20.97
CA ALA A 65 -0.13 -3.39 21.34
C ALA A 65 0.86 -3.46 22.53
N ALA A 66 1.94 -2.67 22.48
CA ALA A 66 2.94 -2.62 23.53
C ALA A 66 2.37 -2.16 24.88
N THR A 67 1.42 -1.21 24.89
CA THR A 67 0.73 -0.79 26.13
C THR A 67 -0.10 -1.91 26.77
N ARG A 68 -0.47 -2.93 25.98
CA ARG A 68 -1.18 -4.13 26.42
C ARG A 68 -0.24 -5.29 26.76
N GLY A 69 1.08 -5.06 26.75
CA GLY A 69 2.09 -6.06 27.09
C GLY A 69 2.32 -7.12 26.01
N THR A 70 2.00 -6.82 24.74
CA THR A 70 2.16 -7.76 23.61
C THR A 70 2.74 -7.05 22.39
N ALA A 71 3.32 -7.80 21.45
CA ALA A 71 3.75 -7.24 20.16
C ALA A 71 2.60 -7.26 19.15
N LEU A 72 2.57 -6.28 18.25
CA LEU A 72 1.56 -6.23 17.18
C LEU A 72 1.53 -7.51 16.33
N ALA A 73 2.70 -8.10 16.07
CA ALA A 73 2.83 -9.33 15.29
C ALA A 73 2.24 -10.56 16.00
N ASP A 74 2.18 -10.55 17.34
CA ASP A 74 1.68 -11.67 18.15
C ASP A 74 0.17 -11.63 18.35
N LEU A 75 -0.48 -10.52 17.98
CA LEU A 75 -1.93 -10.38 18.02
C LEU A 75 -2.62 -11.22 16.94
N ALA A 76 -3.84 -11.65 17.21
CA ALA A 76 -4.71 -12.23 16.19
C ALA A 76 -4.99 -11.21 15.07
N GLU A 77 -5.27 -11.71 13.85
CA GLU A 77 -5.48 -10.87 12.67
C GLU A 77 -6.62 -9.84 12.87
N ASP A 78 -7.71 -10.24 13.50
CA ASP A 78 -8.85 -9.35 13.79
C ASP A 78 -8.44 -8.21 14.72
N GLU A 79 -7.59 -8.49 15.71
CA GLU A 79 -7.11 -7.48 16.64
C GLU A 79 -6.06 -6.57 15.99
N ARG A 80 -5.19 -7.09 15.12
CA ARG A 80 -4.30 -6.26 14.30
C ARG A 80 -5.09 -5.30 13.42
N GLU A 81 -6.15 -5.77 12.77
CA GLU A 81 -7.01 -4.93 11.93
C GLU A 81 -7.73 -3.86 12.76
N ARG A 82 -8.21 -4.20 13.97
CA ARG A 82 -8.80 -3.20 14.89
C ARG A 82 -7.78 -2.12 15.27
N LEU A 83 -6.55 -2.50 15.64
CA LEU A 83 -5.50 -1.54 15.97
C LEU A 83 -5.08 -0.70 14.75
N TRP A 84 -5.10 -1.29 13.57
CA TRP A 84 -4.85 -0.60 12.31
C TRP A 84 -5.94 0.43 11.98
N ALA A 85 -7.21 0.08 12.16
CA ALA A 85 -8.34 1.00 11.99
C ALA A 85 -8.24 2.18 12.97
N LEU A 86 -8.01 1.91 14.26
CA LEU A 86 -7.78 2.97 15.26
C LEU A 86 -6.59 3.85 14.92
N ALA A 87 -5.52 3.28 14.37
CA ALA A 87 -4.35 4.04 13.94
C ALA A 87 -4.63 4.93 12.72
N LYS A 88 -5.59 4.57 11.84
CA LYS A 88 -6.00 5.40 10.70
C LYS A 88 -6.87 6.59 11.12
N ASP A 89 -7.74 6.41 12.11
CA ASP A 89 -8.68 7.45 12.58
C ASP A 89 -7.99 8.63 13.30
N GLY A 90 -6.71 8.46 13.69
CA GLY A 90 -5.89 9.49 14.33
C GLY A 90 -4.96 10.28 13.39
N ASP A 91 -5.06 10.10 12.06
CA ASP A 91 -4.41 10.94 11.03
C ASP A 91 -5.37 12.03 10.52
#